data_AF-A0A2K5CB08-F1
#
_entry.id   AF-A0A2K5CB08-F1
#
_cell.length_a   1.000
_cell.length_b   1.000
_cell.length_c   1.000
_cell.angle_alpha   90.00
_cell.angle_beta   90.00
_cell.angle_gamma   90.00
#
_symmetry.space_group_name_H-M   'P 1'
#
loop_
_entity.id
_entity.type
_entity.pdbx_description
1 polymer ?
#
loop_
_entity_poly.entity_id
_entity_poly.type
_entity_poly.pdbx_seq_one_letter_code
_entity_poly.pdbx_strand_id
1 'polypeptide(L)'
;MAAERLPSRPACLLVASGAAEGVSAQSFLHCFTMASPAFNLQVATPGGKAMDFVDVTESNTRWVQDFRLKAYASPAKLESIDGARYHALLIPSCPGALTDLASSGSLARILQHFRSERKPICAVGHGVAALCCATNEDGSWVFQGYSLTGPSVCELVRAPGFAHLPLVVEDFVKDSGASFSAAASCPEADWQWQHFPVGDVFLACGLKCETGLGAAPGWGRGGRQEDRASGRACVFTCP
;
A
#
# COMPACT_ATOMS: atom_id res chain seq x y z
N MET A 1 7.38 35.10 -24.17
CA MET A 1 7.97 33.82 -23.74
C MET A 1 6.99 33.18 -22.78
N ALA A 2 6.30 32.11 -23.19
CA ALA A 2 5.44 31.37 -22.30
C ALA A 2 6.36 30.62 -21.31
N ALA A 3 6.21 30.90 -20.01
CA ALA A 3 6.88 30.10 -18.99
C ALA A 3 6.34 28.66 -19.12
N GLU A 4 7.20 27.72 -19.51
CA GLU A 4 6.89 26.29 -19.40
C GLU A 4 6.53 26.02 -17.95
N ARG A 5 5.24 25.82 -17.66
CA ARG A 5 4.81 25.26 -16.38
C ARG A 5 5.41 23.87 -16.32
N LEU A 6 6.42 23.69 -15.47
CA LEU A 6 6.88 22.36 -15.08
C LEU A 6 5.65 21.52 -14.73
N PRO A 7 5.49 20.32 -15.28
CA PRO A 7 4.33 19.49 -14.99
C PRO A 7 4.24 19.28 -13.48
N SER A 8 3.09 19.62 -12.89
CA SER A 8 2.85 19.38 -11.48
C SER A 8 3.00 17.90 -11.20
N ARG A 9 3.79 17.54 -10.17
CA ARG A 9 3.99 16.14 -9.78
C ARG A 9 2.63 15.46 -9.55
N PRO A 10 2.43 14.23 -10.04
CA PRO A 10 1.16 13.52 -9.85
C PRO A 10 0.86 13.37 -8.35
N ALA A 11 -0.41 13.48 -7.97
CA ALA A 11 -0.84 13.29 -6.59
C ALA A 11 -1.02 11.81 -6.27
N CYS A 12 -0.54 11.36 -5.10
CA CYS A 12 -0.76 10.03 -4.56
C CYS A 12 -1.46 10.14 -3.20
N LEU A 13 -2.55 9.37 -3.04
CA LEU A 13 -3.26 9.27 -1.78
C LEU A 13 -2.62 8.18 -0.95
N LEU A 14 -2.12 8.53 0.24
CA LEU A 14 -1.61 7.58 1.22
C LEU A 14 -2.69 7.37 2.29
N VAL A 15 -3.37 6.23 2.26
CA VAL A 15 -4.43 5.90 3.20
C VAL A 15 -3.86 5.12 4.36
N ALA A 16 -4.19 5.53 5.58
CA ALA A 16 -3.75 4.87 6.80
C ALA A 16 -4.91 4.75 7.79
N SER A 17 -4.74 3.88 8.80
CA SER A 17 -5.74 3.70 9.85
C SER A 17 -5.63 4.80 10.91
N GLY A 18 -6.76 5.20 11.47
CA GLY A 18 -6.86 6.04 12.66
C GLY A 18 -7.33 5.27 13.89
N ALA A 19 -7.30 3.93 13.85
CA ALA A 19 -7.63 3.05 14.96
C ALA A 19 -6.46 2.86 15.93
N ALA A 20 -6.75 2.29 17.11
CA ALA A 20 -5.77 2.16 18.20
C ALA A 20 -4.66 1.13 17.89
N GLU A 21 -4.94 0.15 17.04
CA GLU A 21 -3.96 -0.84 16.56
C GLU A 21 -2.94 -0.21 15.58
N GLY A 22 -3.22 1.01 15.13
CA GLY A 22 -2.24 1.90 14.49
C GLY A 22 -1.71 1.47 13.13
N VAL A 23 -0.57 2.07 12.80
CA VAL A 23 0.12 1.96 11.52
C VAL A 23 1.56 1.51 11.76
N SER A 24 2.06 0.52 11.01
CA SER A 24 3.46 0.07 11.18
C SER A 24 4.42 1.19 10.78
N ALA A 25 5.25 1.62 11.73
CA ALA A 25 6.21 2.73 11.54
C ALA A 25 7.17 2.45 10.37
N GLN A 26 7.71 1.24 10.30
CA GLN A 26 8.63 0.83 9.23
C GLN A 26 7.95 0.86 7.85
N SER A 27 6.76 0.24 7.74
CA SER A 27 6.06 0.18 6.46
C SER A 27 5.65 1.57 5.96
N PHE A 28 5.15 2.42 6.86
CA PHE A 28 4.80 3.79 6.51
C PHE A 28 6.02 4.60 6.09
N LEU A 29 7.10 4.59 6.89
CA LEU A 29 8.35 5.30 6.58
C LEU A 29 8.84 4.95 5.18
N HIS A 30 8.86 3.66 4.85
CA HIS A 30 9.32 3.25 3.53
C HIS A 30 8.37 3.68 2.42
N CYS A 31 7.06 3.43 2.56
CA CYS A 31 6.05 3.86 1.59
C CYS A 31 6.15 5.35 1.29
N PHE A 32 6.29 6.16 2.35
CA PHE A 32 6.45 7.60 2.26
C PHE A 32 7.76 7.99 1.57
N THR A 33 8.88 7.38 1.98
CA THR A 33 10.21 7.69 1.42
C THR A 33 10.32 7.32 -0.06
N MET A 34 9.77 6.17 -0.46
CA MET A 34 9.76 5.71 -1.85
C MET A 34 8.85 6.58 -2.74
N ALA A 35 7.67 6.97 -2.26
CA ALA A 35 6.70 7.69 -3.07
C ALA A 35 6.93 9.21 -3.11
N SER A 36 7.51 9.80 -2.05
CA SER A 36 7.70 11.26 -1.90
C SER A 36 8.64 11.96 -2.89
N PRO A 37 9.53 11.28 -3.67
CA PRO A 37 10.26 11.89 -4.78
C PRO A 37 9.45 11.94 -6.09
N ALA A 38 8.53 10.99 -6.29
CA ALA A 38 7.73 10.88 -7.51
C ALA A 38 6.36 11.57 -7.41
N PHE A 39 5.70 11.48 -6.25
CA PHE A 39 4.33 11.98 -6.04
C PHE A 39 4.19 13.08 -4.99
N ASN A 40 3.22 13.97 -5.20
CA ASN A 40 2.72 14.82 -4.11
C ASN A 40 1.84 13.96 -3.20
N LEU A 41 2.34 13.65 -1.99
CA LEU A 41 1.66 12.75 -1.06
C LEU A 41 0.64 13.52 -0.22
N GLN A 42 -0.57 12.97 -0.11
CA GLN A 42 -1.55 13.40 0.87
C GLN A 42 -1.94 12.21 1.73
N VAL A 43 -1.75 12.34 3.04
CA VAL A 43 -2.17 11.31 4.00
C VAL A 43 -3.65 11.51 4.32
N ALA A 44 -4.42 10.43 4.36
CA ALA A 44 -5.81 10.44 4.77
C ALA A 44 -6.13 9.27 5.72
N THR A 45 -6.98 9.54 6.69
CA THR A 45 -7.48 8.56 7.67
C THR A 45 -8.99 8.74 7.85
N PRO A 46 -9.72 7.69 8.29
CA PRO A 46 -11.13 7.83 8.64
C PRO A 46 -11.36 8.96 9.65
N GLY A 47 -12.25 9.89 9.32
CA GLY A 47 -12.54 11.08 10.12
C GLY A 47 -11.39 12.08 10.25
N GLY A 48 -10.24 11.87 9.60
CA GLY A 48 -9.03 12.68 9.75
C GLY A 48 -8.38 12.53 11.12
N LYS A 49 -8.60 11.37 11.77
CA LYS A 49 -7.97 11.03 13.06
C LYS A 49 -6.45 10.97 12.91
N ALA A 50 -5.73 11.44 13.91
CA ALA A 50 -4.29 11.28 13.98
C ALA A 50 -3.91 9.79 13.94
N MET A 51 -2.77 9.49 13.32
CA MET A 51 -2.25 8.13 13.26
C MET A 51 -1.37 7.86 14.47
N ASP A 52 -1.53 6.67 15.05
CA ASP A 52 -0.56 6.11 15.97
C ASP A 52 0.34 5.11 15.25
N PHE A 53 1.62 5.12 15.62
CA PHE A 53 2.61 4.24 15.03
C PHE A 53 2.90 3.06 15.96
N VAL A 54 2.84 1.85 15.40
CA VAL A 54 3.26 0.60 16.04
C VAL A 54 4.58 0.10 15.46
N ASP A 55 5.18 -0.91 16.09
CA ASP A 55 6.50 -1.46 15.72
C ASP A 55 7.61 -0.38 15.69
N VAL A 56 7.53 0.55 16.63
CA VAL A 56 8.55 1.60 16.79
C VAL A 56 9.79 0.97 17.43
N THR A 57 10.91 1.07 16.72
CA THR A 57 12.23 0.55 17.10
C THR A 57 13.21 1.70 17.28
N GLU A 58 14.37 1.44 17.88
CA GLU A 58 15.43 2.45 18.00
C GLU A 58 15.81 3.07 16.65
N SER A 59 15.79 2.28 15.58
CA SER A 59 16.14 2.70 14.22
C SER A 59 15.15 3.67 13.57
N ASN A 60 13.86 3.66 13.95
CA ASN A 60 12.84 4.53 13.35
C ASN A 60 12.24 5.56 14.31
N THR A 61 12.55 5.50 15.61
CA THR A 61 11.97 6.37 16.64
C THR A 61 12.20 7.85 16.32
N ARG A 62 13.43 8.22 15.93
CA ARG A 62 13.75 9.59 15.55
C ARG A 62 12.90 10.08 14.37
N TRP A 63 12.73 9.23 13.36
CA TRP A 63 11.90 9.56 12.21
C TRP A 63 10.43 9.75 12.60
N VAL A 64 9.88 8.89 13.46
CA VAL A 64 8.50 9.01 13.94
C VAL A 64 8.28 10.34 14.67
N GLN A 65 9.24 10.75 15.52
CA GLN A 65 9.20 12.04 16.20
C GLN A 65 9.25 13.20 15.20
N ASP A 66 10.16 13.16 14.23
CA ASP A 66 10.28 14.18 13.20
C ASP A 66 9.04 14.26 12.31
N PHE A 67 8.45 13.12 11.96
CA PHE A 67 7.22 13.02 11.17
C PHE A 67 6.07 13.76 11.87
N ARG A 68 5.88 13.53 13.18
CA ARG A 68 4.80 14.13 13.99
C ARG A 68 4.83 15.66 14.03
N LEU A 69 5.98 16.28 13.75
CA LEU A 69 6.13 17.75 13.73
C LEU A 69 5.78 18.39 12.38
N LYS A 70 5.48 17.59 11.36
CA LYS A 70 5.31 18.05 9.98
C LYS A 70 3.83 18.23 9.64
N ALA A 71 3.54 19.11 8.70
CA ALA A 71 2.16 19.39 8.29
C ALA A 71 1.40 18.14 7.78
N TYR A 72 2.09 17.20 7.16
CA TYR A 72 1.51 15.94 6.68
C TYR A 72 1.17 14.93 7.79
N ALA A 73 1.55 15.19 9.05
CA ALA A 73 1.10 14.42 10.20
C ALA A 73 -0.34 14.75 10.61
N SER A 74 -0.95 15.78 10.02
CA SER A 74 -2.37 16.06 10.12
C SER A 74 -3.09 15.47 8.89
N PRO A 75 -3.63 14.26 8.98
CA PRO A 75 -4.24 13.60 7.84
C PRO A 75 -5.55 14.28 7.44
N ALA A 76 -5.85 14.25 6.14
CA ALA A 76 -7.13 14.65 5.64
C ALA A 76 -8.22 13.63 6.03
N LYS A 77 -9.46 14.11 6.11
CA LYS A 77 -10.63 13.25 6.34
C LYS A 77 -10.90 12.41 5.10
N LEU A 78 -10.86 11.09 5.23
CA LEU A 78 -11.10 10.17 4.11
C LEU A 78 -12.47 10.41 3.44
N GLU A 79 -13.46 10.84 4.21
CA GLU A 79 -14.82 11.16 3.77
C GLU A 79 -14.88 12.39 2.85
N SER A 80 -13.87 13.25 2.90
CA SER A 80 -13.77 14.48 2.09
C SER A 80 -12.90 14.31 0.84
N ILE A 81 -12.32 13.12 0.65
CA ILE A 81 -11.40 12.84 -0.45
C ILE A 81 -12.19 12.59 -1.73
N ASP A 82 -11.82 13.32 -2.78
CA ASP A 82 -12.23 13.05 -4.15
C ASP A 82 -11.16 12.21 -4.85
N GLY A 83 -11.47 10.94 -5.14
CA GLY A 83 -10.57 10.00 -5.80
C GLY A 83 -10.09 10.45 -7.19
N ALA A 84 -10.84 11.33 -7.87
CA ALA A 84 -10.48 11.84 -9.19
C ALA A 84 -9.18 12.65 -9.16
N ARG A 85 -8.86 13.28 -8.02
CA ARG A 85 -7.68 14.14 -7.86
C ARG A 85 -6.35 13.39 -7.76
N TYR A 86 -6.40 12.08 -7.53
CA TYR A 86 -5.22 11.26 -7.29
C TYR A 86 -4.97 10.30 -8.45
N HIS A 87 -3.69 10.01 -8.67
CA HIS A 87 -3.19 9.17 -9.75
C HIS A 87 -2.75 7.79 -9.24
N ALA A 88 -2.50 7.67 -7.93
CA ALA A 88 -2.12 6.43 -7.27
C ALA A 88 -2.67 6.39 -5.84
N LEU A 89 -2.93 5.17 -5.35
CA LEU A 89 -3.35 4.89 -3.98
C LEU A 89 -2.30 4.01 -3.33
N LEU A 90 -1.85 4.38 -2.14
CA LEU A 90 -0.85 3.64 -1.37
C LEU A 90 -1.37 3.40 0.05
N ILE A 91 -1.34 2.15 0.49
CA ILE A 91 -1.79 1.72 1.81
C ILE A 91 -0.64 0.95 2.46
N PRO A 92 0.10 1.55 3.40
CA PRO A 92 1.14 0.85 4.13
C PRO A 92 0.53 -0.25 5.01
N SER A 93 1.37 -1.09 5.61
CA SER A 93 0.92 -2.05 6.62
C SER A 93 0.40 -1.31 7.85
N CYS A 94 -0.90 -1.40 8.07
CA CYS A 94 -1.59 -0.83 9.22
C CYS A 94 -2.50 -1.89 9.86
N PRO A 95 -2.12 -2.49 11.00
CA PRO A 95 -2.96 -3.45 11.72
C PRO A 95 -4.36 -2.91 12.01
N GLY A 96 -4.50 -1.60 12.28
CA GLY A 96 -5.79 -0.94 12.48
C GLY A 96 -6.71 -0.96 11.26
N ALA A 97 -6.22 -1.28 10.05
CA ALA A 97 -7.06 -1.38 8.86
C ALA A 97 -8.19 -2.39 9.02
N LEU A 98 -7.97 -3.47 9.79
CA LEU A 98 -9.00 -4.45 10.11
C LEU A 98 -10.16 -3.85 10.92
N THR A 99 -9.88 -2.80 11.69
CA THR A 99 -10.84 -2.14 12.57
C THR A 99 -11.63 -1.05 11.84
N ASP A 100 -10.98 -0.20 11.04
CA ASP A 100 -11.62 1.00 10.49
C ASP A 100 -11.63 1.10 8.96
N LEU A 101 -10.71 0.46 8.23
CA LEU A 101 -10.63 0.53 6.77
C LEU A 101 -11.39 -0.59 6.06
N ALA A 102 -11.36 -1.81 6.61
CA ALA A 102 -11.96 -3.01 6.01
C ALA A 102 -13.50 -2.91 5.83
N SER A 103 -14.15 -2.01 6.56
CA SER A 103 -15.58 -1.71 6.46
C SER A 103 -15.88 -0.25 6.12
N SER A 104 -14.89 0.50 5.59
CA SER A 104 -15.05 1.92 5.29
C SER A 104 -15.80 2.16 3.99
N GLY A 105 -17.02 2.70 4.07
CA GLY A 105 -17.79 3.11 2.88
C GLY A 105 -17.14 4.24 2.07
N SER A 106 -16.38 5.13 2.72
CA SER A 106 -15.62 6.18 2.02
C SER A 106 -14.45 5.60 1.25
N LEU A 107 -13.71 4.66 1.83
CA LEU A 107 -12.63 3.98 1.12
C LEU A 107 -13.17 3.13 -0.03
N ALA A 108 -14.29 2.43 0.17
CA ALA A 108 -14.93 1.62 -0.86
C ALA A 108 -15.21 2.44 -2.14
N ARG A 109 -15.77 3.65 -1.99
CA ARG A 109 -16.03 4.58 -3.12
C ARG A 109 -14.74 4.99 -3.84
N ILE A 110 -13.68 5.26 -3.08
CA ILE A 110 -12.37 5.63 -3.65
C ILE A 110 -11.80 4.43 -4.44
N LEU A 111 -11.81 3.23 -3.86
CA LEU A 111 -11.31 2.00 -4.50
C LEU A 111 -12.09 1.66 -5.78
N GLN A 112 -13.41 1.78 -5.75
CA GLN A 112 -14.27 1.60 -6.92
C GLN A 112 -13.89 2.58 -8.05
N HIS A 113 -13.71 3.86 -7.72
CA HIS A 113 -13.27 4.87 -8.69
C HIS A 113 -11.87 4.55 -9.26
N PHE A 114 -10.93 4.15 -8.40
CA PHE A 114 -9.60 3.76 -8.86
C PHE A 114 -9.66 2.56 -9.81
N ARG A 115 -10.50 1.57 -9.51
CA ARG A 115 -10.72 0.39 -10.35
C ARG A 115 -11.38 0.75 -11.68
N SER A 116 -12.41 1.62 -11.69
CA SER A 116 -13.08 2.05 -12.92
C SER A 116 -12.14 2.82 -13.86
N GLU A 117 -11.29 3.67 -13.29
CA GLU A 117 -10.30 4.47 -14.02
C GLU A 117 -8.98 3.72 -14.28
N ARG A 118 -8.87 2.45 -13.88
CA ARG A 118 -7.64 1.63 -13.98
C ARG A 118 -6.42 2.31 -13.37
N LYS A 119 -6.61 3.03 -12.27
CA LYS A 119 -5.55 3.69 -11.50
C LYS A 119 -4.84 2.67 -10.59
N PRO A 120 -3.51 2.79 -10.43
CA PRO A 120 -2.75 1.89 -9.57
C PRO A 120 -3.14 2.03 -8.09
N ILE A 121 -3.32 0.87 -7.45
CA ILE A 121 -3.53 0.73 -6.00
C ILE A 121 -2.45 -0.21 -5.48
N CYS A 122 -1.72 0.22 -4.46
CA CYS A 122 -0.71 -0.57 -3.76
C CYS A 122 -1.11 -0.69 -2.29
N ALA A 123 -1.21 -1.91 -1.78
CA ALA A 123 -1.49 -2.21 -0.39
C ALA A 123 -0.47 -3.21 0.16
N VAL A 124 0.05 -2.94 1.35
CA VAL A 124 1.16 -3.69 1.96
C VAL A 124 0.72 -4.31 3.28
N GLY A 125 1.05 -5.58 3.52
CA GLY A 125 0.84 -6.24 4.83
C GLY A 125 -0.62 -6.18 5.29
N HIS A 126 -0.85 -5.74 6.53
CA HIS A 126 -2.21 -5.61 7.06
C HIS A 126 -3.05 -4.53 6.35
N GLY A 127 -2.43 -3.62 5.60
CA GLY A 127 -3.12 -2.63 4.77
C GLY A 127 -3.95 -3.26 3.65
N VAL A 128 -3.69 -4.52 3.27
CA VAL A 128 -4.50 -5.26 2.27
C VAL A 128 -5.94 -5.46 2.76
N ALA A 129 -6.17 -5.53 4.08
CA ALA A 129 -7.51 -5.60 4.66
C ALA A 129 -8.39 -4.40 4.25
N ALA A 130 -7.78 -3.25 3.95
CA ALA A 130 -8.50 -2.07 3.49
C ALA A 130 -9.23 -2.29 2.16
N LEU A 131 -8.79 -3.25 1.32
CA LEU A 131 -9.43 -3.57 0.04
C LEU A 131 -10.76 -4.31 0.22
N CYS A 132 -10.97 -4.94 1.37
CA CYS A 132 -12.16 -5.77 1.65
C CYS A 132 -13.45 -4.95 1.70
N CYS A 133 -13.38 -3.63 1.92
CA CYS A 133 -14.56 -2.77 1.96
C CYS A 133 -15.23 -2.55 0.60
N ALA A 134 -14.50 -2.78 -0.51
CA ALA A 134 -14.96 -2.43 -1.85
C ALA A 134 -15.83 -3.54 -2.47
N THR A 135 -17.13 -3.49 -2.21
CA THR A 135 -18.14 -4.38 -2.81
C THR A 135 -19.02 -3.64 -3.82
N ASN A 136 -19.50 -4.34 -4.85
CA ASN A 136 -20.47 -3.84 -5.81
C ASN A 136 -21.89 -3.89 -5.22
N GLU A 137 -22.86 -3.29 -5.90
CA GLU A 137 -24.27 -3.29 -5.47
C GLU A 137 -24.89 -4.69 -5.40
N ASP A 138 -24.39 -5.63 -6.21
CA ASP A 138 -24.80 -7.03 -6.21
C ASP A 138 -24.12 -7.87 -5.10
N GLY A 139 -23.28 -7.24 -4.27
CA GLY A 139 -22.52 -7.88 -3.20
C GLY A 139 -21.22 -8.53 -3.65
N SER A 140 -20.90 -8.54 -4.95
CA SER A 140 -19.63 -9.08 -5.45
C SER A 140 -18.46 -8.17 -5.06
N TRP A 141 -17.31 -8.77 -4.75
CA TRP A 141 -16.12 -7.98 -4.41
C TRP A 141 -15.51 -7.33 -5.67
N VAL A 142 -15.09 -6.06 -5.56
CA VAL A 142 -14.57 -5.28 -6.70
C VAL A 142 -13.29 -5.88 -7.30
N PHE A 143 -12.53 -6.60 -6.48
CA PHE A 143 -11.28 -7.26 -6.86
C PHE A 143 -11.44 -8.77 -7.06
N GLN A 144 -12.66 -9.24 -7.36
CA GLN A 144 -12.86 -10.62 -7.81
C GLN A 144 -11.98 -10.95 -9.03
N GLY A 145 -11.36 -12.12 -9.04
CA GLY A 145 -10.45 -12.57 -10.09
C GLY A 145 -9.02 -11.99 -10.01
N TYR A 146 -8.74 -11.06 -9.10
CA TYR A 146 -7.38 -10.55 -8.91
C TYR A 146 -6.51 -11.55 -8.12
N SER A 147 -5.20 -11.40 -8.25
CA SER A 147 -4.22 -12.09 -7.40
C SER A 147 -3.71 -11.15 -6.32
N LEU A 148 -3.79 -11.57 -5.06
CA LEU A 148 -3.39 -10.80 -3.89
C LEU A 148 -2.36 -11.57 -3.05
N THR A 149 -1.65 -10.83 -2.21
CA THR A 149 -0.78 -11.36 -1.17
C THR A 149 -0.96 -10.52 0.09
N GLY A 150 -0.52 -11.02 1.23
CA GLY A 150 -0.65 -10.37 2.54
C GLY A 150 -0.26 -11.31 3.67
N PRO A 151 -0.50 -10.91 4.94
CA PRO A 151 -0.31 -11.78 6.10
C PRO A 151 -1.12 -13.06 5.92
N SER A 152 -0.43 -14.18 5.85
CA SER A 152 -1.06 -15.49 5.65
C SER A 152 -1.68 -16.01 6.95
N VAL A 153 -2.66 -16.91 6.85
CA VAL A 153 -3.20 -17.64 8.01
C VAL A 153 -2.07 -18.31 8.79
N CYS A 154 -1.11 -18.94 8.10
CA CYS A 154 0.06 -19.60 8.72
C CYS A 154 0.90 -18.65 9.59
N GLU A 155 1.05 -17.40 9.15
CA GLU A 155 1.73 -16.37 9.93
C GLU A 155 0.86 -15.89 11.10
N LEU A 156 -0.41 -15.58 10.80
CA LEU A 156 -1.34 -14.98 11.75
C LEU A 156 -1.68 -15.90 12.92
N VAL A 157 -1.81 -17.23 12.73
CA VAL A 157 -2.12 -18.19 13.81
C VAL A 157 -1.08 -18.20 14.93
N ARG A 158 0.14 -17.70 14.67
CA ARG A 158 1.23 -17.61 15.66
C ARG A 158 1.18 -16.31 16.46
N ALA A 159 0.36 -15.34 16.03
CA ALA A 159 0.19 -14.07 16.72
C ALA A 159 -0.84 -14.19 17.86
N PRO A 160 -0.60 -13.56 19.03
CA PRO A 160 -1.47 -13.67 20.20
C PRO A 160 -2.88 -13.11 19.97
N GLY A 161 -3.08 -12.28 18.94
CA GLY A 161 -4.36 -11.66 18.58
C GLY A 161 -5.21 -12.42 17.57
N PHE A 162 -4.74 -13.57 17.04
CA PHE A 162 -5.39 -14.27 15.92
C PHE A 162 -6.89 -14.54 16.15
N ALA A 163 -7.23 -15.07 17.33
CA ALA A 163 -8.60 -15.44 17.67
C ALA A 163 -9.57 -14.25 17.77
N HIS A 164 -9.06 -13.02 17.81
CA HIS A 164 -9.85 -11.79 17.93
C HIS A 164 -9.86 -10.97 16.64
N LEU A 165 -9.23 -11.45 15.55
CA LEU A 165 -9.24 -10.74 14.28
C LEU A 165 -10.68 -10.68 13.74
N PRO A 166 -11.18 -9.50 13.35
CA PRO A 166 -12.53 -9.36 12.79
C PRO A 166 -12.62 -9.95 11.38
N LEU A 167 -11.48 -10.10 10.71
CA LEU A 167 -11.37 -10.55 9.33
C LEU A 167 -10.02 -11.22 9.13
N VAL A 168 -10.03 -12.38 8.47
CA VAL A 168 -8.82 -13.03 7.94
C VAL A 168 -8.78 -12.77 6.45
N VAL A 169 -7.83 -11.94 6.01
CA VAL A 169 -7.77 -11.44 4.62
C VAL A 169 -7.60 -12.58 3.62
N GLU A 170 -6.77 -13.58 3.93
CA GLU A 170 -6.55 -14.74 3.06
C GLU A 170 -7.86 -15.51 2.79
N ASP A 171 -8.65 -15.77 3.83
CA ASP A 171 -9.93 -16.47 3.71
C ASP A 171 -10.93 -15.62 2.93
N PHE A 172 -11.04 -14.33 3.27
CA PHE A 172 -11.91 -13.40 2.55
C PHE A 172 -11.59 -13.32 1.05
N VAL A 173 -10.31 -13.25 0.68
CA VAL A 173 -9.87 -13.19 -0.72
C VAL A 173 -10.29 -14.46 -1.46
N LYS A 174 -10.07 -15.63 -0.87
CA LYS A 174 -10.43 -16.92 -1.46
C LYS A 174 -11.95 -17.08 -1.60
N ASP A 175 -12.70 -16.75 -0.55
CA ASP A 175 -14.17 -16.83 -0.53
C ASP A 175 -14.81 -15.83 -1.52
N SER A 176 -14.15 -14.70 -1.77
CA SER A 176 -14.59 -13.66 -2.71
C SER A 176 -14.18 -13.95 -4.17
N GLY A 177 -13.64 -15.13 -4.48
CA GLY A 177 -13.29 -15.54 -5.84
C GLY A 177 -12.03 -14.88 -6.41
N ALA A 178 -11.09 -14.50 -5.55
CA ALA A 178 -9.77 -14.02 -5.92
C ALA A 178 -8.69 -15.04 -5.51
N SER A 179 -7.50 -14.91 -6.09
CA SER A 179 -6.36 -15.79 -5.78
C SER A 179 -5.51 -15.16 -4.68
N PHE A 180 -5.09 -15.96 -3.70
CA PHE A 180 -4.18 -15.52 -2.64
C PHE A 180 -2.87 -16.30 -2.70
N SER A 181 -1.76 -15.58 -2.74
CA SER A 181 -0.41 -16.15 -2.69
C SER A 181 0.27 -15.74 -1.39
N ALA A 182 0.53 -16.71 -0.51
CA ALA A 182 1.30 -16.48 0.70
C ALA A 182 2.80 -16.42 0.38
N ALA A 183 3.50 -15.54 1.11
CA ALA A 183 4.95 -15.62 1.26
C ALA A 183 5.32 -17.01 1.83
N ALA A 184 6.30 -17.69 1.24
CA ALA A 184 6.70 -19.05 1.62
C ALA A 184 7.28 -19.10 3.04
N SER A 185 6.41 -19.13 4.04
CA SER A 185 6.73 -19.48 5.43
C SER A 185 6.24 -20.91 5.74
N CYS A 186 6.57 -21.82 4.82
CA CYS A 186 6.83 -23.24 5.07
C CYS A 186 8.28 -23.47 4.59
N PRO A 187 9.11 -24.26 5.30
CA PRO A 187 10.54 -24.01 5.46
C PRO A 187 11.37 -24.08 4.16
N GLU A 188 12.40 -23.22 4.11
CA GLU A 188 13.53 -23.16 3.16
C GLU A 188 13.18 -23.20 1.66
N ALA A 189 13.00 -22.02 1.05
CA ALA A 189 13.66 -21.69 -0.23
C ALA A 189 13.43 -20.21 -0.58
N ASP A 190 14.55 -19.54 -0.88
CA ASP A 190 14.73 -18.28 -1.61
C ASP A 190 13.50 -17.40 -1.89
N TRP A 191 13.48 -16.23 -1.23
CA TRP A 191 12.62 -15.11 -1.54
C TRP A 191 12.89 -14.55 -2.94
N GLN A 192 12.24 -15.11 -3.97
CA GLN A 192 12.24 -14.56 -5.32
C GLN A 192 10.99 -13.71 -5.56
N TRP A 193 11.20 -12.45 -5.96
CA TRP A 193 10.14 -11.53 -6.39
C TRP A 193 9.30 -12.18 -7.50
N GLN A 194 7.98 -12.21 -7.32
CA GLN A 194 7.07 -12.67 -8.36
C GLN A 194 6.59 -11.49 -9.20
N HIS A 195 6.88 -11.53 -10.49
CA HIS A 195 6.35 -10.59 -11.46
C HIS A 195 4.89 -10.94 -11.77
N PHE A 196 3.97 -10.01 -11.54
CA PHE A 196 2.59 -10.13 -12.03
C PHE A 196 2.46 -9.40 -13.39
N PRO A 197 1.76 -9.99 -14.38
CA PRO A 197 1.59 -9.39 -15.70
C PRO A 197 0.81 -8.06 -15.64
N VAL A 198 1.06 -7.18 -16.62
CA VAL A 198 0.45 -5.85 -16.72
C VAL A 198 -1.03 -5.98 -17.11
N GLY A 199 -1.92 -5.52 -16.24
CA GLY A 199 -3.37 -5.58 -16.40
C GLY A 199 -4.14 -5.58 -15.07
N ASP A 200 -3.46 -5.99 -14.00
CA ASP A 200 -4.02 -6.21 -12.68
C ASP A 200 -3.54 -5.16 -11.66
N VAL A 201 -4.27 -5.02 -10.56
CA VAL A 201 -3.96 -4.11 -9.45
C VAL A 201 -2.56 -4.47 -8.93
N PHE A 202 -1.68 -3.47 -8.89
CA PHE A 202 -0.29 -3.62 -8.47
C PHE A 202 -0.21 -3.76 -6.94
N LEU A 203 -0.47 -4.96 -6.41
CA LEU A 203 -0.16 -5.28 -5.01
C LEU A 203 1.36 -5.47 -4.84
N ALA A 204 2.05 -4.41 -4.42
CA ALA A 204 3.44 -4.52 -3.99
C ALA A 204 3.51 -5.08 -2.56
N CYS A 205 4.07 -6.28 -2.44
CA CYS A 205 4.45 -6.92 -1.19
C CYS A 205 5.65 -6.20 -0.53
N GLY A 206 5.73 -6.28 0.79
CA GLY A 206 6.60 -5.50 1.66
C GLY A 206 8.11 -5.75 1.57
N LEU A 207 8.81 -4.98 2.41
CA LEU A 207 10.23 -4.65 2.37
C LEU A 207 11.13 -5.59 3.16
N LYS A 208 12.32 -5.81 2.63
CA LYS A 208 13.48 -6.24 3.42
C LYS A 208 14.10 -5.03 4.10
N CYS A 209 14.26 -5.09 5.42
CA CYS A 209 15.18 -4.24 6.17
C CYS A 209 16.50 -5.01 6.28
N GLU A 210 17.52 -4.66 5.51
CA GLU A 210 18.83 -5.32 5.62
C GLU A 210 19.68 -4.66 6.71
N THR A 211 19.84 -5.36 7.83
CA THR A 211 21.05 -5.26 8.64
C THR A 211 22.11 -6.17 8.03
N GLY A 212 23.20 -5.60 7.50
CA GLY A 212 24.49 -6.28 7.42
C GLY A 212 25.11 -6.44 6.02
N LEU A 213 26.11 -5.60 5.76
CA LEU A 213 27.39 -5.90 5.09
C LEU A 213 27.37 -6.77 3.81
N GLY A 214 27.62 -6.13 2.66
CA GLY A 214 28.09 -6.81 1.46
C GLY A 214 28.17 -5.86 0.26
N ALA A 215 29.37 -5.32 0.01
CA ALA A 215 29.64 -4.44 -1.13
C ALA A 215 29.67 -5.19 -2.48
N ALA A 216 29.36 -4.45 -3.56
CA ALA A 216 29.89 -4.51 -4.95
C ALA A 216 28.81 -4.67 -6.06
N PRO A 217 29.11 -4.41 -7.35
CA PRO A 217 29.75 -3.23 -7.96
C PRO A 217 28.99 -2.70 -9.21
N GLY A 218 29.31 -1.47 -9.66
CA GLY A 218 29.38 -1.15 -11.10
C GLY A 218 28.19 -0.47 -11.78
N TRP A 219 28.28 0.86 -11.88
CA TRP A 219 27.56 1.69 -12.86
C TRP A 219 28.12 1.48 -14.28
N GLY A 220 27.25 1.33 -15.29
CA GLY A 220 27.64 1.25 -16.71
C GLY A 220 26.55 1.77 -17.65
N ARG A 221 26.94 2.65 -18.57
CA ARG A 221 26.12 3.51 -19.45
C ARG A 221 25.33 2.77 -20.54
N GLY A 222 24.21 3.38 -20.95
CA GLY A 222 23.89 3.57 -22.37
C GLY A 222 22.87 2.62 -23.00
N GLY A 223 21.71 3.16 -23.38
CA GLY A 223 20.76 2.51 -24.28
C GLY A 223 19.46 3.30 -24.41
N ARG A 224 19.38 4.21 -25.40
CA ARG A 224 18.09 4.73 -25.88
C ARG A 224 17.36 3.57 -26.57
N GLN A 225 16.08 3.39 -26.25
CA GLN A 225 15.13 2.86 -27.20
C GLN A 225 13.89 3.74 -27.18
N GLU A 226 13.81 4.59 -28.20
CA GLU A 226 12.58 5.23 -28.64
C GLU A 226 11.73 4.13 -29.27
N ASP A 227 10.53 3.88 -28.75
CA ASP A 227 9.46 3.38 -29.60
C ASP A 227 8.08 3.79 -29.12
N ARG A 228 7.24 4.07 -30.13
CA ARG A 228 5.97 4.77 -30.07
C ARG A 228 4.88 3.96 -29.35
N ALA A 229 3.95 4.70 -28.73
CA ALA A 229 2.58 4.28 -28.48
C ALA A 229 2.37 2.93 -27.76
N SER A 230 2.74 2.86 -26.48
CA SER A 230 2.19 1.85 -25.57
C SER A 230 2.23 2.40 -24.15
N GLY A 231 1.12 2.26 -23.42
CA GLY A 231 0.96 2.74 -22.05
C GLY A 231 2.10 2.23 -21.17
N ARG A 232 2.95 3.15 -20.71
CA ARG A 232 4.13 2.81 -19.91
C ARG A 232 3.72 2.37 -18.51
N ALA A 233 4.11 1.15 -18.17
CA ALA A 233 4.14 0.63 -16.82
C ALA A 233 5.14 1.43 -15.96
N CYS A 234 4.72 1.87 -14.78
CA CYS A 234 5.64 2.28 -13.73
C CYS A 234 6.07 1.02 -12.97
N VAL A 235 7.21 0.46 -13.36
CA VAL A 235 7.87 -0.59 -12.59
C VAL A 235 8.52 0.09 -11.37
N PHE A 236 7.93 -0.07 -10.18
CA PHE A 236 8.57 0.34 -8.93
C PHE A 236 9.54 -0.76 -8.50
N THR A 237 10.75 -0.74 -9.06
CA THR A 237 11.90 -1.47 -8.49
C THR A 237 12.49 -0.59 -7.40
N CYS A 238 12.33 -0.99 -6.13
CA CYS A 238 13.10 -0.39 -5.04
C CYS A 238 14.46 -1.11 -4.98
N PRO A 239 15.59 -0.36 -4.92
CA PRO A 239 16.94 -0.94 -4.88
C PRO A 239 17.21 -1.76 -3.62
#